data_AF-A0A699WCB0-F1
#
_entry.id   AF-A0A699WCB0-F1
#
_cell.length_a   1.000
_cell.length_b   1.000
_cell.length_c   1.000
_cell.angle_alpha   90.00
_cell.angle_beta   90.00
_cell.angle_gamma   90.00
#
_symmetry.space_group_name_H-M   'P 1'
#
loop_
_entity.id
_entity.type
_entity.pdbx_description
1 polymer ?
#
loop_
_entity_poly.entity_id
_entity_poly.type
_entity_poly.pdbx_seq_one_letter_code
_entity_poly.pdbx_strand_id
1 'polypeptide(L)' 'FIVIDGSMAELIRPSLYDAYQHIELVSPPPPDAAVSTFDVVGPVCESADFLGKNRELPAPA' A
#
# COMPACT_ATOMS: atom_id res chain seq x y z
N PHE A 1 8.24 -0.01 -2.07
CA PHE A 1 6.92 0.47 -2.52
C PHE A 1 6.16 -0.66 -3.19
N ILE A 2 4.86 -0.76 -2.93
CA ILE A 2 3.94 -1.64 -3.65
C ILE A 2 2.98 -0.71 -4.39
N VAL A 3 3.02 -0.73 -5.71
CA VAL A 3 2.13 0.08 -6.56
C VAL A 3 0.88 -0.76 -6.85
N ILE A 4 -0.29 -0.20 -6.58
CA ILE A 4 -1.59 -0.87 -6.83
C ILE A 4 -2.38 -0.10 -7.89
N ASP A 5 -3.51 -0.68 -8.31
CA ASP A 5 -4.44 -0.08 -9.26
C ASP A 5 -5.31 1.02 -8.63
N GLY A 6 -5.64 0.89 -7.34
CA GLY A 6 -6.35 1.90 -6.56
C GLY A 6 -5.48 3.12 -6.20
N SER A 7 -6.12 4.25 -5.95
CA SER A 7 -5.44 5.53 -5.69
C SER A 7 -6.18 6.42 -4.68
N MET A 8 -5.60 7.59 -4.42
CA MET A 8 -6.26 8.67 -3.68
C MET A 8 -7.53 9.19 -4.36
N ALA A 9 -7.76 8.90 -5.65
CA ALA A 9 -9.02 9.23 -6.33
C ALA A 9 -10.20 8.44 -5.76
N GLU A 10 -9.98 7.16 -5.40
CA GLU A 10 -11.00 6.29 -4.79
C GLU A 10 -11.03 6.44 -3.26
N LEU A 11 -9.87 6.57 -2.62
CA LEU A 11 -9.73 6.50 -1.17
C LEU A 11 -8.75 7.57 -0.66
N ILE A 12 -9.22 8.82 -0.62
CA ILE A 12 -8.38 9.99 -0.30
C ILE A 12 -7.96 10.11 1.18
N ARG A 13 -8.59 9.36 2.10
CA ARG A 13 -8.46 9.60 3.55
C ARG A 13 -7.03 9.50 4.11
N PRO A 14 -6.19 8.52 3.72
CA PRO A 14 -4.80 8.46 4.17
C PRO A 14 -4.02 9.71 3.80
N SER A 15 -4.20 10.19 2.57
CA SER A 15 -3.55 11.40 2.05
C SER A 15 -4.05 12.68 2.72
N LEU A 16 -5.37 12.80 2.91
CA LEU A 16 -5.99 14.03 3.39
C LEU A 16 -5.94 14.21 4.91
N TYR A 17 -5.99 13.11 5.66
CA TYR A 17 -6.13 13.14 7.12
C TYR A 17 -5.01 12.40 7.85
N ASP A 18 -3.97 11.94 7.14
CA ASP A 18 -2.98 10.99 7.68
C ASP A 18 -3.64 9.77 8.33
N ALA A 19 -4.83 9.38 7.84
CA ALA A 19 -5.64 8.35 8.47
C ALA A 19 -5.04 6.97 8.24
N TYR A 20 -4.89 6.21 9.32
CA TYR A 20 -4.52 4.80 9.23
C TYR A 20 -5.73 3.95 8.79
N GLN A 21 -5.52 3.11 7.78
CA GLN A 21 -6.41 2.02 7.38
C GLN A 21 -5.56 0.76 7.16
N HIS A 22 -5.97 -0.36 7.76
CA HIS A 22 -5.22 -1.62 7.69
C HIS A 22 -5.12 -2.14 6.24
N ILE A 23 -4.00 -2.78 5.89
CA ILE A 23 -3.74 -3.35 4.56
C ILE A 23 -3.12 -4.74 4.77
N GLU A 24 -3.64 -5.74 4.06
CA GLU A 24 -3.16 -7.11 4.03
C GLU A 24 -3.23 -7.68 2.60
N LEU A 25 -2.50 -8.77 2.34
CA LEU A 25 -2.56 -9.48 1.06
C LEU A 25 -3.78 -10.42 1.05
N VAL A 26 -4.55 -10.39 -0.02
CA VAL A 26 -5.72 -11.28 -0.19
C VAL A 26 -5.30 -12.71 -0.48
N SER A 27 -4.27 -12.89 -1.32
CA SER A 27 -3.73 -14.20 -1.68
C SER A 27 -2.53 -14.56 -0.81
N PRO A 28 -2.30 -15.85 -0.52
CA PRO A 28 -1.10 -16.28 0.18
C PRO A 28 0.17 -15.82 -0.56
N PRO A 29 1.17 -15.29 0.17
CA PRO A 29 2.44 -14.92 -0.45
C PRO A 29 3.23 -16.18 -0.86
N PRO A 30 4.26 -16.05 -1.72
CA PRO A 30 5.19 -17.14 -2.00
C PRO A 30 5.75 -17.78 -0.71
N PRO A 31 6.03 -19.10 -0.70
CA PRO A 31 6.46 -19.83 0.52
C PRO A 31 7.65 -19.23 1.27
N ASP A 32 8.51 -18.48 0.58
CA ASP A 32 9.72 -17.85 1.13
C ASP A 32 9.71 -16.31 0.97
N ALA A 33 8.53 -15.70 0.84
CA ALA A 33 8.42 -14.26 0.71
C ALA A 33 8.87 -13.57 2.00
N ALA A 34 9.99 -12.86 1.92
CA ALA A 34 10.49 -12.07 3.03
C ALA A 34 9.51 -10.95 3.41
N VAL A 35 9.28 -10.77 4.70
CA VAL A 35 8.57 -9.61 5.24
C VAL A 35 9.50 -8.41 5.20
N SER A 36 9.02 -7.30 4.65
CA SER A 36 9.73 -6.03 4.60
C SER A 36 8.75 -4.87 4.77
N THR A 37 9.28 -3.66 4.97
CA THR A 37 8.48 -2.45 5.09
C THR A 37 8.21 -1.83 3.72
N PHE A 38 6.94 -1.61 3.40
CA PHE A 38 6.49 -1.02 2.14
C PHE A 38 5.53 0.15 2.37
N ASP A 39 5.65 1.17 1.53
CA ASP A 39 4.56 2.10 1.27
C ASP A 39 3.69 1.55 0.12
N VAL A 40 2.38 1.56 0.32
CA VAL A 40 1.36 1.15 -0.65
C VAL A 40 0.82 2.41 -1.31
N VAL A 41 1.07 2.54 -2.62
CA VAL A 41 0.85 3.76 -3.40
C VAL A 41 0.03 3.47 -4.65
N GLY A 42 -0.70 4.47 -5.13
CA GLY A 42 -1.40 4.39 -6.40
C GLY A 42 -0.54 4.85 -7.58
N PRO A 43 -1.11 4.90 -8.80
CA PRO A 43 -0.41 5.27 -10.02
C PRO A 43 -0.52 6.78 -10.37
N VAL A 44 -1.15 7.60 -9.52
CA VAL A 44 -1.31 9.04 -9.79
C VAL A 44 0.05 9.73 -9.70
N CYS A 45 0.29 10.71 -10.59
CA CYS A 45 1.53 11.48 -10.66
C CYS A 45 1.66 12.51 -9.53
N GLU A 46 1.38 12.12 -8.28
CA GLU A 46 1.48 12.96 -7.10
C GLU A 46 1.99 12.16 -5.91
N SER A 47 2.92 12.73 -5.15
CA SER A 47 3.52 12.11 -3.96
C SER A 47 2.52 11.84 -2.83
N ALA A 48 1.40 12.56 -2.84
CA ALA A 48 0.29 12.38 -1.93
C ALA A 48 -0.56 11.13 -2.24
N ASP A 49 -0.32 10.44 -3.36
CA ASP A 49 -1.04 9.21 -3.73
C ASP A 49 -0.53 7.98 -2.97
N PHE A 50 -0.87 7.93 -1.68
CA PHE A 50 -0.62 6.77 -0.84
C PHE A 50 -1.90 6.28 -0.17
N LEU A 51 -1.99 4.96 -0.03
CA LEU A 51 -3.06 4.28 0.69
C LEU A 51 -2.57 3.80 2.07
N GLY A 52 -1.26 3.63 2.24
CA GLY A 52 -0.66 3.34 3.52
C GLY A 52 0.86 3.45 3.50
N LYS A 53 1.45 4.05 4.53
CA LYS A 53 2.90 4.13 4.71
C LYS A 53 3.38 3.13 5.76
N ASN A 54 4.63 2.70 5.66
CA ASN A 54 5.35 1.86 6.62
C ASN A 54 4.62 0.57 7.00
N ARG A 55 4.22 -0.24 6.01
CA ARG A 55 3.50 -1.50 6.21
C ARG A 55 4.45 -2.68 6.16
N GLU A 56 4.48 -3.47 7.23
CA GLU A 56 5.17 -4.76 7.23
C GLU A 56 4.31 -5.78 6.46
N LEU A 57 4.77 -6.12 5.26
CA LEU A 57 4.10 -7.06 4.37
C LEU A 57 5.12 -8.05 3.80
N PRO A 58 4.72 -9.31 3.54
CA PRO A 58 5.49 -10.17 2.65
C PRO A 58 5.64 -9.50 1.27
N ALA A 59 6.77 -9.69 0.61
CA ALA A 59 6.92 -9.26 -0.78
C ALA A 59 5.82 -9.91 -1.65
N PRO A 60 4.96 -9.13 -2.33
CA PRO A 60 3.96 -9.68 -3.23
C PRO A 60 4.65 -10.38 -4.42
N ALA A 61 3.98 -11.40 -4.96
CA ALA A 61 4.46 -12.19 -6.10
C ALA A 61 4.44 -11.40 -7.41
#